data_AF-A0AAD4GBU2-F1
#
_entry.id   AF-A0AAD4GBU2-F1
#
_cell.length_a   1.000
_cell.length_b   1.000
_cell.length_c   1.000
_cell.angle_alpha   90.00
_cell.angle_beta   90.00
_cell.angle_gamma   90.00
#
_symmetry.space_group_name_H-M   'P 1'
#
loop_
_entity.id
_entity.type
_entity.pdbx_description
1 polymer ?
#
loop_
_entity_poly.entity_id
_entity_poly.type
_entity_poly.pdbx_seq_one_letter_code
_entity_poly.pdbx_strand_id
1 'polypeptide(L)'
;MALLTTDYYMYDRAVLGLQLSSFWASFRTASTGHTIERLKLMLSSYFSTRSEAPLLSFEDLQPCLAFSNLRVMDINVGWNVDLTDSDLLTLASAWPCLESLSINMDWGWNTAAGIMPNGLLRLLESCRSLKRAALVIDPRGYTESLQSEESIGLTPRRPFDISVLDSIIEAESVPAMATFFANISPRTDFCLDARITGPNQEVYRTRWWDASVNYKLAVQHCRDLDSAPQLGPPSHSSIAKDRGDVTQHFLY
;
A
#
# COMPACT_ATOMS: atom_id res chain seq x y z
N MET A 1 22.24 -6.29 17.86
CA MET A 1 20.81 -6.47 17.55
C MET A 1 20.02 -6.03 18.77
N ALA A 2 19.67 -4.74 18.85
CA ALA A 2 18.79 -4.28 19.92
C ALA A 2 17.36 -4.66 19.52
N LEU A 3 16.96 -5.89 19.85
CA LEU A 3 15.55 -6.18 20.06
C LEU A 3 15.17 -5.45 21.35
N LEU A 4 14.91 -4.15 21.25
CA LEU A 4 14.01 -3.49 22.19
C LEU A 4 12.60 -3.97 21.85
N THR A 5 12.34 -5.28 22.03
CA THR A 5 11.06 -5.73 22.58
C THR A 5 11.08 -5.33 24.04
N THR A 6 11.09 -4.02 24.28
CA THR A 6 10.43 -3.51 25.46
C THR A 6 8.96 -3.75 25.17
N ASP A 7 8.49 -4.96 25.50
CA ASP A 7 7.06 -5.21 25.68
C ASP A 7 6.65 -4.39 26.90
N TYR A 8 6.54 -3.07 26.69
CA TYR A 8 6.13 -2.11 27.68
C TYR A 8 4.62 -2.20 27.74
N TYR A 9 4.12 -3.15 28.50
CA TYR A 9 2.70 -3.26 28.80
C TYR A 9 2.32 -2.13 29.78
N MET A 10 1.97 -0.96 29.25
CA MET A 10 1.37 0.10 30.05
C MET A 10 -0.11 -0.21 30.27
N TYR A 11 -0.47 -0.58 31.50
CA TYR A 11 -1.83 -0.96 31.87
C TYR A 11 -2.71 0.19 32.39
N ASP A 12 -2.19 1.42 32.51
CA ASP A 12 -2.93 2.52 33.17
C ASP A 12 -3.51 3.55 32.20
N ARG A 13 -4.85 3.63 32.20
CA ARG A 13 -5.70 4.47 31.34
C ARG A 13 -5.45 5.97 31.54
N ALA A 14 -5.02 6.39 32.73
CA ALA A 14 -4.74 7.80 33.04
C ALA A 14 -3.40 8.31 32.47
N VAL A 15 -2.51 7.41 32.04
CA VAL A 15 -1.21 7.75 31.47
C VAL A 15 -1.25 7.78 29.93
N LEU A 16 -2.33 7.31 29.29
CA LEU A 16 -2.36 7.16 27.83
C LEU A 16 -2.45 8.48 27.05
N GLY A 17 -2.96 9.56 27.65
CA GLY A 17 -2.94 10.90 27.04
C GLY A 17 -1.59 11.63 27.17
N LEU A 18 -0.65 11.06 27.95
CA LEU A 18 0.64 11.61 28.31
C LEU A 18 1.64 10.44 28.37
N GLN A 19 2.33 10.01 27.32
CA GLN A 19 3.12 10.85 26.44
C GLN A 19 3.82 9.90 25.43
N LEU A 20 3.22 9.66 24.24
CA LEU A 20 4.02 9.08 23.14
C LEU A 20 5.28 9.93 22.95
N SER A 21 5.12 11.26 23.08
CA SER A 21 6.18 12.26 23.09
C SER A 21 7.31 12.01 24.11
N SER A 22 7.05 11.53 25.32
CA SER A 22 8.11 11.27 26.31
C SER A 22 8.68 9.88 26.24
N PHE A 23 7.87 8.91 25.81
CA PHE A 23 8.42 7.64 25.33
C PHE A 23 9.46 7.94 24.25
N TRP A 24 9.11 8.75 23.25
CA TRP A 24 10.05 9.13 22.19
C TRP A 24 11.24 9.95 22.70
N ALA A 25 11.04 10.89 23.62
CA ALA A 25 12.14 11.65 24.21
C ALA A 25 13.14 10.72 24.92
N SER A 26 12.63 9.79 25.73
CA SER A 26 13.44 8.80 26.46
C SER A 26 14.09 7.79 25.52
N PHE A 27 13.37 7.38 24.48
CA PHE A 27 13.85 6.45 23.48
C PHE A 27 15.00 7.07 22.66
N ARG A 28 14.88 8.35 22.27
CA ARG A 28 15.95 9.07 21.58
C ARG A 28 17.20 9.24 22.42
N THR A 29 17.08 9.48 23.73
CA THR A 29 18.26 9.59 24.60
C THR A 29 18.96 8.24 24.82
N ALA A 30 18.19 7.15 24.82
CA ALA A 30 18.71 5.80 25.02
C ALA A 30 19.31 5.15 23.76
N SER A 31 18.95 5.63 22.57
CA SER A 31 19.33 5.00 21.30
C SER A 31 20.23 5.87 20.43
N THR A 32 21.32 5.29 19.93
CA THR A 32 22.07 5.89 18.82
C THR A 32 21.27 5.64 17.55
N GLY A 33 20.64 6.68 17.00
CA GLY A 33 19.57 6.59 15.98
C GLY A 33 19.87 5.72 14.75
N HIS A 34 21.13 5.42 14.44
CA HIS A 34 21.51 4.59 13.30
C HIS A 34 21.42 3.08 13.54
N THR A 35 21.17 2.60 14.75
CA THR A 35 21.22 1.16 15.06
C THR A 35 19.85 0.47 15.08
N ILE A 36 18.76 1.24 15.06
CA ILE A 36 17.41 0.70 15.16
C ILE A 36 16.93 0.27 13.78
N GLU A 37 16.83 -1.04 13.58
CA GLU A 37 16.25 -1.64 12.37
C GLU A 37 14.78 -2.04 12.57
N ARG A 38 14.33 -2.21 13.81
CA ARG A 38 12.98 -2.75 14.09
C ARG A 38 12.41 -2.00 15.28
N LEU A 39 11.27 -1.36 15.06
CA LEU A 39 10.51 -0.65 16.08
C LEU A 39 9.12 -1.26 16.14
N LYS A 40 8.75 -1.73 17.33
CA LYS A 40 7.42 -2.25 17.62
C LYS A 40 6.85 -1.51 18.82
N LEU A 41 5.65 -0.96 18.67
CA LEU A 41 4.93 -0.29 19.73
C LEU A 41 3.56 -0.93 19.86
N MET A 42 3.34 -1.70 20.92
CA MET A 42 2.08 -2.39 21.18
C MET A 42 1.51 -1.86 22.49
N LEU A 43 0.28 -1.35 22.47
CA LEU A 43 -0.42 -0.98 23.69
C LEU A 43 -1.62 -1.91 23.86
N SER A 44 -1.73 -2.51 25.04
CA SER A 44 -2.91 -3.29 25.45
C SER A 44 -3.99 -2.33 25.96
N SER A 45 -4.58 -1.54 25.06
CA SER A 45 -5.63 -0.61 25.44
C SER A 45 -7.00 -1.29 25.30
N TYR A 46 -7.75 -1.33 26.40
CA TYR A 46 -9.17 -1.67 26.40
C TYR A 46 -9.97 -0.37 26.41
N PHE A 47 -10.15 0.26 25.24
CA PHE A 47 -11.09 1.37 25.14
C PHE A 47 -12.52 0.82 25.19
N SER A 48 -13.31 1.28 26.17
CA SER A 48 -14.71 0.88 26.32
C SER A 48 -15.55 1.28 25.10
N THR A 49 -15.21 2.41 24.46
CA THR A 49 -15.83 2.89 23.23
C THR A 49 -14.77 3.49 22.30
N ARG A 50 -15.01 3.45 20.98
CA ARG A 50 -14.06 3.97 19.97
C ARG A 50 -13.93 5.49 19.96
N SER A 51 -15.00 6.19 20.34
CA SER A 51 -15.03 7.65 20.34
C SER A 51 -14.09 8.25 21.41
N GLU A 52 -13.63 7.45 22.36
CA GLU A 52 -12.72 7.87 23.43
C GLU A 52 -11.25 7.52 23.15
N ALA A 53 -10.97 6.80 22.07
CA ALA A 53 -9.60 6.45 21.73
C ALA A 53 -8.81 7.73 21.34
N PRO A 54 -7.58 7.92 21.85
CA PRO A 54 -6.72 9.02 21.43
C PRO A 54 -6.47 9.01 19.92
N LEU A 55 -6.00 10.13 19.40
CA LEU A 55 -5.60 10.26 18.00
C LEU A 55 -4.09 10.03 17.88
N LEU A 56 -3.68 9.15 16.96
CA LEU A 56 -2.31 8.98 16.51
C LEU A 56 -2.13 9.83 15.25
N SER A 57 -1.46 10.97 15.42
CA SER A 57 -1.17 11.93 14.35
C SER A 57 0.25 11.76 13.81
N PHE A 58 0.60 12.50 12.74
CA PHE A 58 1.98 12.57 12.27
C PHE A 58 2.95 13.13 13.32
N GLU A 59 2.54 14.10 14.15
CA GLU A 59 3.40 14.69 15.21
C GLU A 59 3.87 13.62 16.21
N ASP A 60 3.00 12.65 16.50
CA ASP A 60 3.32 11.52 17.37
C ASP A 60 4.35 10.58 16.74
N LEU A 61 4.45 10.52 15.41
CA LEU A 61 5.39 9.66 14.69
C LEU A 61 6.67 10.40 14.28
N GLN A 62 6.68 11.73 14.29
CA GLN A 62 7.81 12.57 13.91
C GLN A 62 9.12 12.17 14.62
N PRO A 63 9.12 11.70 15.88
CA PRO A 63 10.35 11.24 16.50
C PRO A 63 11.01 10.00 15.90
N CYS A 64 10.24 9.20 15.17
CA CYS A 64 10.74 8.02 14.49
C CYS A 64 11.51 8.35 13.21
N LEU A 65 11.43 9.59 12.71
CA LEU A 65 12.13 10.03 11.50
C LEU A 65 13.66 10.00 11.65
N ALA A 66 14.18 9.93 12.89
CA ALA A 66 15.62 9.83 13.15
C ALA A 66 16.23 8.45 12.80
N PHE A 67 15.41 7.42 12.58
CA PHE A 67 15.86 6.03 12.39
C PHE A 67 15.98 5.65 10.92
N SER A 68 16.99 6.17 10.23
CA SER A 68 17.16 5.97 8.78
C SER A 68 17.38 4.51 8.34
N ASN A 69 17.80 3.65 9.27
CA ASN A 69 18.00 2.22 9.03
C ASN A 69 16.79 1.36 9.41
N LEU A 70 15.63 1.97 9.68
CA LEU A 70 14.42 1.25 10.06
C LEU A 70 13.95 0.35 8.91
N ARG A 71 13.79 -0.94 9.21
CA ARG A 71 13.32 -1.99 8.31
C ARG A 71 11.94 -2.49 8.70
N VAL A 72 11.57 -2.43 9.97
CA VAL A 72 10.25 -2.83 10.45
C VAL A 72 9.70 -1.75 11.36
N MET A 73 8.53 -1.23 11.00
CA MET A 73 7.72 -0.34 11.83
C MET A 73 6.36 -1.00 12.07
N ASP A 74 6.05 -1.28 13.32
CA ASP A 74 4.83 -1.98 13.72
C ASP A 74 4.22 -1.29 14.94
N ILE A 75 3.22 -0.44 14.69
CA ILE A 75 2.51 0.31 15.72
C ILE A 75 1.13 -0.30 15.85
N ASN A 76 0.74 -0.69 17.05
CA ASN A 76 -0.55 -1.32 17.30
C ASN A 76 -1.06 -0.89 18.68
N VAL A 77 -1.62 0.32 18.71
CA VAL A 77 -1.94 1.06 19.94
C VAL A 77 -3.44 1.17 20.21
N GLY A 78 -4.27 0.82 19.23
CA GLY A 78 -5.73 0.90 19.32
C GLY A 78 -6.27 2.33 19.29
N TRP A 79 -5.45 3.29 18.84
CA TRP A 79 -5.80 4.70 18.71
C TRP A 79 -6.50 4.95 17.38
N ASN A 80 -7.28 6.03 17.29
CA ASN A 80 -7.73 6.55 16.02
C ASN A 80 -6.50 7.04 15.24
N VAL A 81 -6.42 6.88 13.92
CA VAL A 81 -5.24 7.30 13.14
C VAL A 81 -5.61 8.44 12.20
N ASP A 82 -4.83 9.52 12.20
CA ASP A 82 -4.97 10.63 11.26
C ASP A 82 -3.65 10.84 10.53
N LEU A 83 -3.55 10.22 9.35
CA LEU A 83 -2.40 10.31 8.47
C LEU A 83 -2.88 10.56 7.04
N THR A 84 -2.17 11.44 6.35
CA THR A 84 -2.40 11.83 4.96
C THR A 84 -1.31 11.25 4.04
N ASP A 85 -1.49 11.38 2.73
CA ASP A 85 -0.46 11.06 1.72
C ASP A 85 0.88 11.78 1.99
N SER A 86 0.84 13.06 2.41
CA SER A 86 2.05 13.83 2.70
C SER A 86 2.79 13.34 3.95
N ASP A 87 2.04 12.91 4.96
CA ASP A 87 2.64 12.34 6.17
C ASP A 87 3.30 11.01 5.85
N LEU A 88 2.61 10.15 5.10
CA LEU A 88 3.12 8.85 4.68
C LEU A 88 4.39 9.01 3.83
N LEU A 89 4.42 9.96 2.89
CA LEU A 89 5.61 10.24 2.09
C LEU A 89 6.80 10.74 2.93
N THR A 90 6.52 11.57 3.93
CA THR A 90 7.56 12.06 4.84
C THR A 90 8.14 10.92 5.68
N LEU A 91 7.29 10.03 6.19
CA LEU A 91 7.71 8.81 6.89
C LEU A 91 8.53 7.90 5.98
N ALA A 92 8.07 7.68 4.75
CA ALA A 92 8.74 6.84 3.76
C ALA A 92 10.14 7.36 3.40
N SER A 93 10.27 8.67 3.21
CA SER A 93 11.53 9.34 2.90
C SER A 93 12.55 9.21 4.02
N ALA A 94 12.09 9.18 5.27
CA ALA A 94 12.95 8.97 6.43
C ALA A 94 13.38 7.50 6.60
N TRP A 95 12.64 6.54 6.03
CA TRP A 95 12.89 5.10 6.18
C TRP A 95 13.10 4.40 4.82
N PRO A 96 14.15 4.76 4.06
CA PRO A 96 14.39 4.19 2.73
C PRO A 96 14.63 2.67 2.74
N CYS A 97 15.04 2.12 3.90
CA CYS A 97 15.31 0.70 4.11
C CYS A 97 14.07 -0.10 4.58
N LEU A 98 12.90 0.52 4.67
CA LEU A 98 11.70 -0.11 5.24
C LEU A 98 11.28 -1.35 4.44
N GLU A 99 11.03 -2.45 5.15
CA GLU A 99 10.58 -3.74 4.61
C GLU A 99 9.15 -4.09 5.04
N SER A 100 8.73 -3.60 6.20
CA SER A 100 7.42 -3.90 6.77
C SER A 100 6.89 -2.67 7.49
N LEU A 101 5.72 -2.20 7.09
CA LEU A 101 4.99 -1.11 7.75
C LEU A 101 3.62 -1.62 8.21
N SER A 102 3.31 -1.44 9.49
CA SER A 102 2.02 -1.81 10.08
C SER A 102 1.60 -0.71 11.05
N ILE A 103 0.41 -0.15 10.85
CA ILE A 103 -0.18 0.84 11.74
C ILE A 103 -1.59 0.38 12.11
N ASN A 104 -1.78 0.04 13.38
CA ASN A 104 -2.97 -0.52 14.00
C ASN A 104 -3.55 -1.73 13.26
N MET A 105 -2.69 -2.67 12.84
CA MET A 105 -3.14 -3.86 12.12
C MET A 105 -4.21 -4.66 12.89
N ASP A 106 -4.15 -4.71 14.23
CA ASP A 106 -5.15 -5.46 15.00
C ASP A 106 -6.42 -4.68 15.32
N TRP A 107 -6.36 -3.35 15.23
CA TRP A 107 -7.43 -2.46 15.70
C TRP A 107 -8.13 -1.65 14.59
N GLY A 108 -7.52 -1.56 13.41
CA GLY A 108 -7.93 -0.61 12.37
C GLY A 108 -7.60 0.83 12.74
N TRP A 109 -7.92 1.77 11.84
CA TRP A 109 -7.71 3.20 12.07
C TRP A 109 -8.93 3.87 12.69
N ASN A 110 -10.12 3.29 12.53
CA ASN A 110 -11.38 3.78 13.09
C ASN A 110 -11.76 5.21 12.66
N THR A 111 -11.12 5.73 11.62
CA THR A 111 -11.29 7.05 11.02
C THR A 111 -11.32 6.91 9.50
N ALA A 112 -11.81 7.93 8.79
CA ALA A 112 -11.63 7.99 7.35
C ALA A 112 -10.14 8.20 7.05
N ALA A 113 -9.54 7.31 6.26
CA ALA A 113 -8.15 7.49 5.86
C ALA A 113 -7.99 8.72 4.97
N GLY A 114 -6.86 9.41 5.15
CA GLY A 114 -6.38 10.44 4.23
C GLY A 114 -5.39 9.92 3.20
N ILE A 115 -5.14 8.60 3.15
CA ILE A 115 -4.19 7.98 2.22
C ILE A 115 -4.91 7.52 0.97
N MET A 116 -4.59 8.11 -0.18
CA MET A 116 -5.10 7.67 -1.48
C MET A 116 -4.21 6.57 -2.09
N PRO A 117 -4.70 5.83 -3.11
CA PRO A 117 -3.88 4.84 -3.82
C PRO A 117 -2.54 5.40 -4.34
N ASN A 118 -2.52 6.68 -4.73
CA ASN A 118 -1.30 7.37 -5.16
C ASN A 118 -0.30 7.59 -4.03
N GLY A 119 -0.76 7.84 -2.80
CA GLY A 119 0.12 7.87 -1.63
C GLY A 119 0.82 6.54 -1.39
N LEU A 120 0.11 5.43 -1.60
CA LEU A 120 0.70 4.09 -1.51
C LEU A 120 1.76 3.84 -2.61
N LEU A 121 1.53 4.31 -3.85
CA LEU A 121 2.55 4.23 -4.90
C LEU A 121 3.83 4.96 -4.48
N ARG A 122 3.69 6.20 -3.99
CA ARG A 122 4.84 7.01 -3.54
C ARG A 122 5.57 6.37 -2.36
N LEU A 123 4.87 5.68 -1.47
CA LEU A 123 5.48 4.86 -0.42
C LEU A 123 6.35 3.74 -1.02
N LEU A 124 5.82 3.01 -2.02
CA LEU A 124 6.55 1.91 -2.68
C LEU A 124 7.77 2.40 -3.47
N GLU A 125 7.68 3.57 -4.10
CA GLU A 125 8.81 4.21 -4.79
C GLU A 125 9.93 4.59 -3.82
N SER A 126 9.55 5.16 -2.67
CA SER A 126 10.48 5.63 -1.64
C SER A 126 11.12 4.48 -0.88
N CYS A 127 10.34 3.44 -0.56
CA CYS A 127 10.76 2.28 0.20
C CYS A 127 10.87 1.04 -0.72
N ARG A 128 11.90 1.00 -1.57
CA ARG A 128 12.09 -0.08 -2.57
C ARG A 128 12.27 -1.49 -1.99
N SER A 129 12.51 -1.58 -0.68
CA SER A 129 12.62 -2.84 0.04
C SER A 129 11.31 -3.27 0.72
N LEU A 130 10.24 -2.47 0.61
CA LEU A 130 8.95 -2.73 1.25
C LEU A 130 8.34 -4.00 0.68
N LYS A 131 8.04 -4.94 1.57
CA LYS A 131 7.43 -6.24 1.24
C LYS A 131 6.03 -6.34 1.81
N ARG A 132 5.74 -5.61 2.89
CA ARG A 132 4.46 -5.70 3.58
C ARG A 132 3.99 -4.33 4.07
N ALA A 133 2.72 -4.01 3.82
CA ALA A 133 2.05 -2.85 4.39
C ALA A 133 0.71 -3.25 5.01
N ALA A 134 0.38 -2.71 6.17
CA ALA A 134 -0.94 -2.79 6.78
C ALA A 134 -1.38 -1.36 7.12
N LEU A 135 -2.23 -0.79 6.26
CA LEU A 135 -2.63 0.62 6.27
C LEU A 135 -4.09 0.73 5.83
N VAL A 136 -4.79 1.79 6.25
CA VAL A 136 -6.08 2.15 5.65
C VAL A 136 -5.83 3.06 4.46
N ILE A 137 -6.57 2.81 3.39
CA ILE A 137 -6.57 3.58 2.16
C ILE A 137 -7.98 4.09 1.86
N ASP A 138 -8.07 5.24 1.24
CA ASP A 138 -9.30 5.84 0.76
C ASP A 138 -9.41 5.68 -0.76
N PRO A 139 -10.21 4.71 -1.25
CA PRO A 139 -10.40 4.48 -2.68
C PRO A 139 -11.49 5.38 -3.29
N ARG A 140 -12.09 6.31 -2.53
CA ARG A 140 -13.19 7.13 -3.03
C ARG A 140 -12.72 8.04 -4.16
N GLY A 141 -13.48 8.07 -5.25
CA GLY A 141 -13.15 8.84 -6.44
C GLY A 141 -11.99 8.26 -7.26
N TYR A 142 -11.41 7.13 -6.86
CA TYR A 142 -10.37 6.47 -7.64
C TYR A 142 -10.98 5.68 -8.79
N THR A 143 -10.74 6.13 -10.02
CA THR A 143 -11.27 5.55 -11.26
C THR A 143 -10.16 5.02 -12.16
N GLU A 144 -10.50 4.14 -13.10
CA GLU A 144 -9.53 3.55 -14.06
C GLU A 144 -8.79 4.61 -14.88
N SER A 145 -9.42 5.76 -15.16
CA SER A 145 -8.78 6.85 -15.91
C SER A 145 -7.58 7.48 -15.19
N LEU A 146 -7.53 7.41 -13.86
CA LEU A 146 -6.42 7.95 -13.08
C LEU A 146 -5.20 7.00 -13.06
N GLN A 147 -5.37 5.74 -13.46
CA GLN A 147 -4.29 4.75 -13.44
C GLN A 147 -3.29 4.94 -14.57
N SER A 148 -3.75 5.37 -15.74
CA SER A 148 -2.95 5.32 -16.97
C SER A 148 -1.81 6.33 -17.01
N GLU A 149 -1.87 7.42 -16.26
CA GLU A 149 -0.81 8.43 -16.31
C GLU A 149 0.29 8.19 -15.29
N GLU A 150 -0.04 7.71 -14.09
CA GLU A 150 0.92 7.61 -12.98
C GLU A 150 1.49 6.20 -12.79
N SER A 151 0.83 5.14 -13.28
CA SER A 151 1.25 3.76 -13.00
C SER A 151 2.27 3.19 -14.00
N ILE A 152 2.48 3.85 -15.14
CA ILE A 152 3.31 3.32 -16.23
C ILE A 152 4.79 3.37 -15.83
N GLY A 153 5.34 2.20 -15.47
CA GLY A 153 6.76 2.02 -15.15
C GLY A 153 7.08 1.84 -13.67
N LEU A 154 6.07 1.94 -12.79
CA LEU A 154 6.26 1.83 -11.33
C LEU A 154 6.02 0.44 -10.75
N THR A 155 5.83 -0.59 -11.59
CA THR A 155 5.58 -1.95 -11.13
C THR A 155 6.69 -2.41 -10.17
N PRO A 156 6.40 -2.59 -8.87
CA PRO A 156 7.36 -3.14 -7.94
C PRO A 156 7.82 -4.50 -8.48
N ARG A 157 9.13 -4.67 -8.66
CA ARG A 157 9.69 -5.93 -9.19
C ARG A 157 9.57 -7.10 -8.20
N ARG A 158 9.04 -6.86 -7.00
CA ARG A 158 9.10 -7.79 -5.87
C ARG A 158 7.68 -8.08 -5.34
N PRO A 159 7.44 -9.29 -4.83
CA PRO A 159 6.22 -9.60 -4.10
C PRO A 159 5.96 -8.56 -2.99
N PHE A 160 4.75 -8.00 -2.98
CA PHE A 160 4.30 -7.04 -2.00
C PHE A 160 2.94 -7.48 -1.43
N ASP A 161 2.88 -7.70 -0.12
CA ASP A 161 1.65 -8.01 0.59
C ASP A 161 1.07 -6.72 1.17
N ILE A 162 -0.22 -6.50 0.97
CA ILE A 162 -0.92 -5.37 1.59
C ILE A 162 -2.20 -5.83 2.28
N SER A 163 -2.38 -5.35 3.50
CA SER A 163 -3.66 -5.36 4.20
C SER A 163 -4.20 -3.93 4.20
N VAL A 164 -5.43 -3.78 3.72
CA VAL A 164 -6.15 -2.50 3.69
C VAL A 164 -6.96 -2.25 4.97
N LEU A 165 -6.84 -3.12 5.98
CA LEU A 165 -7.48 -2.98 7.29
C LEU A 165 -8.99 -2.63 7.18
N ASP A 166 -9.43 -1.58 7.87
CA ASP A 166 -10.81 -1.12 7.90
C ASP A 166 -11.17 -0.13 6.78
N SER A 167 -10.44 -0.15 5.66
CA SER A 167 -10.73 0.69 4.49
C SER A 167 -12.16 0.50 3.98
N ILE A 168 -12.83 1.62 3.74
CA ILE A 168 -14.16 1.64 3.12
C ILE A 168 -13.96 1.64 1.61
N ILE A 169 -14.64 0.72 0.91
CA ILE A 169 -14.64 0.66 -0.54
C ILE A 169 -16.07 0.70 -1.07
N GLU A 170 -16.32 1.63 -2.00
CA GLU A 170 -17.59 1.71 -2.71
C GLU A 170 -17.63 0.76 -3.91
N ALA A 171 -18.83 0.37 -4.34
CA ALA A 171 -18.99 -0.63 -5.39
C ALA A 171 -18.35 -0.19 -6.72
N GLU A 172 -18.45 1.10 -7.03
CA GLU A 172 -17.85 1.74 -8.19
C GLU A 172 -16.32 1.75 -8.18
N SER A 173 -15.69 1.71 -6.99
CA SER A 173 -14.22 1.70 -6.86
C SER A 173 -13.62 0.30 -6.94
N VAL A 174 -14.43 -0.77 -6.84
CA VAL A 174 -13.95 -2.16 -6.81
C VAL A 174 -13.11 -2.54 -8.06
N PRO A 175 -13.56 -2.28 -9.31
CA PRO A 175 -12.78 -2.63 -10.49
C PRO A 175 -11.46 -1.86 -10.56
N ALA A 176 -11.49 -0.55 -10.30
CA ALA A 176 -10.30 0.29 -10.30
C ALA A 176 -9.28 -0.20 -9.25
N MET A 177 -9.72 -0.44 -8.01
CA MET A 177 -8.81 -0.94 -6.97
C MET A 177 -8.23 -2.32 -7.31
N ALA A 178 -9.01 -3.22 -7.89
CA ALA A 178 -8.51 -4.53 -8.34
C ALA A 178 -7.38 -4.40 -9.37
N THR A 179 -7.56 -3.55 -10.39
CA THR A 179 -6.53 -3.26 -11.41
C THR A 179 -5.30 -2.59 -10.79
N PHE A 180 -5.51 -1.65 -9.87
CA PHE A 180 -4.42 -1.00 -9.14
C PHE A 180 -3.55 -2.00 -8.39
N PHE A 181 -4.16 -2.91 -7.63
CA PHE A 181 -3.42 -3.95 -6.91
C PHE A 181 -2.73 -4.94 -7.84
N ALA A 182 -3.36 -5.28 -8.98
CA ALA A 182 -2.76 -6.14 -9.99
C ALA A 182 -1.46 -5.54 -10.54
N ASN A 183 -1.44 -4.22 -10.74
CA ASN A 183 -0.28 -3.48 -11.22
C ASN A 183 0.85 -3.41 -10.18
N ILE A 184 0.52 -3.15 -8.91
CA ILE A 184 1.55 -2.99 -7.87
C ILE A 184 2.04 -4.31 -7.28
N SER A 185 1.29 -5.40 -7.42
CA SER A 185 1.72 -6.70 -6.89
C SER A 185 1.18 -7.87 -7.70
N PRO A 186 1.73 -8.18 -8.89
CA PRO A 186 1.21 -9.24 -9.77
C PRO A 186 1.51 -10.68 -9.30
N ARG A 187 2.15 -10.86 -8.14
CA ARG A 187 2.76 -12.15 -7.73
C ARG A 187 2.41 -12.60 -6.31
N THR A 188 1.70 -11.82 -5.50
CA THR A 188 1.35 -12.25 -4.14
C THR A 188 -0.03 -12.86 -4.07
N ASP A 189 -0.19 -13.83 -3.17
CA ASP A 189 -1.50 -14.24 -2.70
C ASP A 189 -2.07 -13.08 -1.88
N PHE A 190 -2.72 -12.18 -2.60
CA PHE A 190 -3.33 -10.98 -2.07
C PHE A 190 -4.41 -11.37 -1.05
N CYS A 191 -4.06 -11.28 0.24
CA CYS A 191 -4.97 -11.51 1.34
C CYS A 191 -5.47 -10.17 1.85
N LEU A 192 -6.64 -9.77 1.37
CA LEU A 192 -7.38 -8.65 1.94
C LEU A 192 -7.95 -9.07 3.29
N ASP A 193 -7.14 -8.97 4.35
CA ASP A 193 -7.64 -8.99 5.72
C ASP A 193 -8.30 -7.64 6.00
N ALA A 194 -9.62 -7.58 5.76
CA ALA A 194 -10.44 -6.44 6.09
C ALA A 194 -11.00 -6.62 7.51
N ARG A 195 -10.26 -6.13 8.51
CA ARG A 195 -10.73 -6.05 9.91
C ARG A 195 -11.62 -4.84 10.12
N ILE A 196 -12.59 -4.68 9.23
CA ILE A 196 -13.61 -3.65 9.34
C ILE A 196 -14.43 -3.98 10.57
N THR A 197 -14.91 -2.98 11.27
CA THR A 197 -15.52 -3.19 12.56
C THR A 197 -16.62 -2.12 12.63
N GLY A 198 -17.90 -2.50 12.70
CA GLY A 198 -19.03 -1.56 12.56
C GLY A 198 -20.24 -2.12 11.80
N PRO A 199 -21.34 -1.34 11.65
CA PRO A 199 -22.63 -1.84 11.16
C PRO A 199 -22.61 -2.37 9.71
N ASN A 200 -21.65 -1.91 8.89
CA ASN A 200 -21.51 -2.30 7.48
C ASN A 200 -20.29 -3.22 7.23
N GLN A 201 -19.72 -3.82 8.28
CA GLN A 201 -18.52 -4.64 8.17
C GLN A 201 -18.63 -5.73 7.11
N GLU A 202 -19.76 -6.44 7.06
CA GLU A 202 -19.93 -7.54 6.12
C GLU A 202 -19.95 -7.05 4.67
N VAL A 203 -20.66 -5.95 4.39
CA VAL A 203 -20.76 -5.38 3.04
C VAL A 203 -19.37 -5.02 2.51
N TYR A 204 -18.58 -4.32 3.31
CA TYR A 204 -17.25 -3.91 2.89
C TYR A 204 -16.27 -5.09 2.82
N ARG A 205 -16.39 -6.09 3.71
CA ARG A 205 -15.62 -7.33 3.61
C ARG A 205 -15.93 -8.05 2.31
N THR A 206 -17.21 -8.15 1.92
CA THR A 206 -17.62 -8.73 0.64
C THR A 206 -17.04 -7.94 -0.54
N ARG A 207 -17.09 -6.60 -0.52
CA ARG A 207 -16.52 -5.79 -1.61
C ARG A 207 -15.00 -5.93 -1.74
N TRP A 208 -14.28 -5.99 -0.62
CA TRP A 208 -12.85 -6.29 -0.65
C TRP A 208 -12.58 -7.70 -1.14
N TRP A 209 -13.41 -8.67 -0.75
CA TRP A 209 -13.34 -10.01 -1.33
C TRP A 209 -13.52 -9.99 -2.85
N ASP A 210 -14.51 -9.27 -3.36
CA ASP A 210 -14.74 -9.11 -4.80
C ASP A 210 -13.55 -8.43 -5.49
N ALA A 211 -12.97 -7.39 -4.89
CA ALA A 211 -11.73 -6.77 -5.37
C ALA A 211 -10.57 -7.78 -5.43
N SER A 212 -10.44 -8.68 -4.44
CA SER A 212 -9.43 -9.74 -4.42
C SER A 212 -9.62 -10.77 -5.55
N VAL A 213 -10.88 -11.10 -5.87
CA VAL A 213 -11.22 -12.04 -6.94
C VAL A 213 -10.93 -11.38 -8.30
N ASN A 214 -11.36 -10.14 -8.49
CA ASN A 214 -11.08 -9.36 -9.70
C ASN A 214 -9.58 -9.14 -9.90
N TYR A 215 -8.82 -8.92 -8.82
CA TYR A 215 -7.36 -8.86 -8.85
C TYR A 215 -6.77 -10.16 -9.41
N LYS A 216 -7.20 -11.33 -8.94
CA LYS A 216 -6.69 -12.62 -9.44
C LYS A 216 -6.98 -12.81 -10.93
N LEU A 217 -8.16 -12.38 -11.39
CA LEU A 217 -8.52 -12.40 -12.81
C LEU A 217 -7.64 -11.46 -13.63
N ALA A 218 -7.41 -10.23 -13.16
CA ALA A 218 -6.55 -9.26 -13.82
C ALA A 218 -5.10 -9.77 -13.92
N VAL A 219 -4.56 -10.34 -12.84
CA VAL A 219 -3.22 -10.96 -12.85
C VAL A 219 -3.14 -12.13 -13.83
N GLN A 220 -4.16 -12.98 -13.87
CA GLN A 220 -4.19 -14.09 -14.84
C GLN A 220 -4.23 -13.56 -16.28
N HIS A 221 -5.04 -12.54 -16.55
CA HIS A 221 -5.10 -11.91 -17.87
C HIS A 221 -3.75 -11.34 -18.30
N CYS A 222 -3.03 -10.65 -17.42
CA CYS A 222 -1.68 -10.17 -17.70
C CYS A 222 -0.70 -11.32 -18.00
N ARG A 223 -0.77 -12.43 -17.26
CA ARG A 223 0.07 -13.61 -17.52
C ARG A 223 -0.24 -14.28 -18.86
N ASP A 224 -1.51 -14.31 -19.24
CA ASP A 224 -1.94 -14.89 -20.53
C ASP A 224 -1.43 -14.03 -21.70
N LEU A 225 -1.45 -12.70 -21.56
CA LEU A 225 -0.86 -11.77 -22.53
C LEU A 225 0.65 -11.94 -22.68
N ASP A 226 1.38 -12.10 -21.56
CA ASP A 226 2.84 -12.34 -21.57
C ASP A 226 3.22 -13.72 -22.15
N SER A 227 2.32 -14.71 -22.01
CA SER A 227 2.53 -16.08 -22.47
C SER A 227 2.11 -16.30 -23.93
N ALA A 228 1.40 -15.35 -24.53
CA ALA A 228 0.98 -15.43 -25.92
C ALA A 228 2.23 -15.55 -26.81
N PRO A 229 2.30 -16.53 -27.73
CA PRO A 229 3.45 -16.69 -28.61
C PRO A 229 3.62 -15.38 -29.36
N GLN A 230 4.80 -14.75 -29.22
CA GLN A 230 5.13 -13.57 -30.00
C GLN A 230 4.99 -13.98 -31.46
N LEU A 231 3.90 -13.54 -32.11
CA LEU A 231 3.73 -13.66 -33.54
C LEU A 231 5.00 -13.04 -34.12
N GLY A 232 5.88 -13.92 -34.63
CA GLY A 232 7.15 -13.49 -35.18
C GLY A 232 6.89 -12.35 -36.16
N PRO A 233 7.82 -11.39 -36.28
CA PRO A 233 7.64 -10.27 -37.19
C PRO A 233 7.15 -10.81 -38.52
N PRO A 234 6.07 -10.25 -39.10
CA PRO A 234 5.46 -10.79 -40.30
C PRO A 234 6.57 -11.06 -41.30
N SER A 235 6.78 -12.33 -41.61
CA SER A 235 7.85 -12.75 -42.50
C SER A 235 7.67 -11.95 -43.78
N HIS A 236 8.64 -11.07 -44.08
CA HIS A 236 8.71 -10.32 -45.33
C HIS A 236 8.93 -11.31 -46.48
N SER A 237 7.95 -12.16 -46.77
CA SER A 237 7.92 -12.95 -47.99
C SER A 237 7.57 -11.99 -49.11
N SER A 238 8.62 -11.54 -49.79
CA SER A 238 8.63 -11.12 -51.20
C SER A 238 7.30 -10.56 -51.72
N ILE A 239 7.12 -9.24 -51.60
CA ILE A 239 6.33 -8.51 -52.59
C ILE A 239 7.10 -8.65 -53.91
N ALA A 240 6.77 -9.68 -54.67
CA ALA A 240 7.17 -9.78 -56.06
C ALA A 240 6.58 -8.56 -56.78
N LYS A 241 7.48 -7.70 -57.29
CA LYS A 241 7.14 -6.63 -58.22
C LYS A 241 6.61 -7.27 -59.50
N ASP A 242 5.30 -7.40 -59.60
CA ASP A 242 4.64 -7.63 -60.88
C ASP A 242 4.60 -6.29 -61.63
N ARG A 243 5.64 -6.03 -62.43
CA ARG A 243 5.67 -4.92 -63.39
C ARG A 243 4.87 -5.36 -64.60
N GLY A 244 3.56 -5.12 -64.56
CA GLY A 244 2.72 -5.12 -65.75
C GLY A 244 3.18 -4.02 -66.71
N ASP A 245 3.74 -4.45 -67.84
CA ASP A 245 4.13 -3.64 -68.98
C ASP A 245 2.86 -3.16 -69.70
N VAL A 246 2.56 -1.86 -69.63
CA VAL A 246 1.44 -1.25 -70.38
C VAL A 246 2.03 -0.56 -71.60
N THR A 247 2.10 -1.31 -72.70
CA THR A 247 2.40 -0.77 -74.03
C THR A 247 1.16 0.00 -74.54
N GLN A 248 1.23 1.33 -74.52
CA GLN A 248 0.28 2.18 -75.24
C GLN A 248 0.60 2.16 -76.73
N HIS A 249 -0.22 1.48 -77.52
CA HIS A 249 -0.36 1.71 -78.95
C HIS A 249 -1.81 2.13 -79.22
N PHE A 250 -2.02 3.39 -79.60
CA PHE A 250 -3.05 3.74 -80.57
C PHE A 250 -2.56 4.92 -81.43
N LEU A 251 -2.42 4.62 -82.71
CA LEU A 251 -2.25 5.51 -83.84
C LEU A 251 -3.59 5.55 -84.61
N TYR A 252 -3.87 6.73 -85.19
CA TYR A 252 -4.91 7.10 -86.17
C TYR A 252 -6.34 7.32 -85.67
#